data_AF-A0A1M5UFF9-F1
#
_entry.id   AF-A0A1M5UFF9-F1
#
_cell.length_a   1.000
_cell.length_b   1.000
_cell.length_c   1.000
_cell.angle_alpha   90.00
_cell.angle_beta   90.00
_cell.angle_gamma   90.00
#
_symmetry.space_group_name_H-M   'P 1'
#
loop_
_entity.id
_entity.type
_entity.pdbx_description
1 polymer ?
#
loop_
_entity_poly.entity_id
_entity_poly.type
_entity_poly.pdbx_seq_one_letter_code
_entity_poly.pdbx_strand_id
1 'polypeptide(L)'
;MAEGEQAEGAAEGGEVASAPKGKLKLIIMVVGLFAVLGGGAATYFLFFRHGAEEVHAEAPPPKPPSFVEVPDMMVNLAGAPGERVQYLKVKLVLEVKEEKQVEAIKPSMPRVTDIFQSYLRELRPGDLNGSAGLFRLKEELTKRVNVALAPNQINAVLFKEVIIQ
;
A
#
# COMPACT_ATOMS: atom_id res chain seq x y z
N MET A 1 -70.99 42.88 17.87
CA MET A 1 -71.27 44.04 18.73
C MET A 1 -72.05 43.53 19.94
N ALA A 2 -71.73 44.03 21.13
CA ALA A 2 -72.04 43.54 22.49
C ALA A 2 -71.19 42.33 22.91
N GLU A 3 -70.08 42.51 23.64
CA GLU A 3 -69.97 42.81 25.11
C GLU A 3 -70.47 41.61 25.93
N GLY A 4 -69.79 41.12 26.97
CA GLY A 4 -68.70 41.70 27.74
C GLY A 4 -68.24 40.68 28.79
N GLU A 5 -67.14 41.04 29.42
CA GLU A 5 -66.25 40.25 30.25
C GLU A 5 -66.69 40.17 31.73
N GLN A 6 -66.38 39.03 32.35
CA GLN A 6 -66.08 38.71 33.76
C GLN A 6 -66.88 39.31 34.93
N ALA A 7 -67.24 38.43 35.87
CA ALA A 7 -67.23 38.75 37.30
C ALA A 7 -66.83 37.52 38.14
N GLU A 8 -65.77 37.70 38.92
CA GLU A 8 -65.27 36.86 40.02
C GLU A 8 -66.30 36.64 41.15
N GLY A 9 -66.11 35.57 41.92
CA GLY A 9 -66.65 35.50 43.28
C GLY A 9 -66.67 34.13 43.97
N ALA A 10 -65.63 33.90 44.79
CA ALA A 10 -65.68 33.27 46.12
C ALA A 10 -65.69 31.72 46.31
N ALA A 11 -64.61 31.28 47.00
CA ALA A 11 -64.53 30.32 48.12
C ALA A 11 -64.95 28.85 47.87
N GLU A 12 -64.31 27.78 48.36
CA GLU A 12 -63.40 27.48 49.48
C GLU A 12 -62.40 26.39 48.99
N GLY A 13 -61.13 26.34 49.40
CA GLY A 13 -60.70 25.74 50.67
C GLY A 13 -60.56 24.22 50.56
N GLY A 14 -59.33 23.67 50.57
CA GLY A 14 -59.14 22.21 50.63
C GLY A 14 -57.76 21.67 50.28
N GLU A 15 -56.77 22.01 51.10
CA GLU A 15 -55.70 21.15 51.62
C GLU A 15 -54.79 20.31 50.68
N VAL A 16 -53.49 20.57 50.88
CA VAL A 16 -52.33 19.90 50.31
C VAL A 16 -52.27 18.43 50.76
N ALA A 17 -52.35 17.47 49.83
CA ALA A 17 -52.06 16.07 50.10
C ALA A 17 -50.69 15.67 49.54
N SER A 18 -49.69 15.69 50.42
CA SER A 18 -48.32 15.21 50.20
C SER A 18 -48.28 13.72 49.83
N ALA A 19 -47.71 13.39 48.66
CA ALA A 19 -47.42 12.00 48.30
C ALA A 19 -46.13 11.47 49.00
N PRO A 20 -46.09 10.20 49.43
CA PRO A 20 -45.08 9.71 50.37
C PRO A 20 -43.70 9.55 49.71
N LYS A 21 -42.69 10.21 50.30
CA LYS A 21 -41.27 10.28 49.88
C LYS A 21 -40.52 8.93 49.68
N GLY A 22 -41.17 7.78 49.92
CA GLY A 22 -40.59 6.44 49.76
C GLY A 22 -40.82 5.78 48.39
N LYS A 23 -41.99 5.98 47.77
CA LYS A 23 -42.34 5.33 46.49
C LYS A 23 -41.71 6.02 45.28
N LEU A 24 -41.48 7.33 45.36
CA LEU A 24 -40.82 8.09 44.29
C LEU A 24 -39.33 7.71 44.13
N LYS A 25 -38.63 7.41 45.23
CA LYS A 25 -37.23 6.96 45.21
C LYS A 25 -37.09 5.56 44.59
N LEU A 26 -38.06 4.68 44.82
CA LEU A 26 -38.10 3.36 44.21
C LEU A 26 -38.41 3.44 42.71
N ILE A 27 -39.31 4.34 42.28
CA ILE A 27 -39.56 4.59 40.85
C ILE A 27 -38.32 5.17 40.17
N ILE A 28 -37.62 6.12 40.81
CA ILE A 28 -36.36 6.68 40.27
C ILE A 28 -35.25 5.62 40.23
N MET A 29 -35.18 4.72 41.21
CA MET A 29 -34.23 3.60 41.21
C MET A 29 -34.54 2.58 40.10
N VAL A 30 -35.81 2.24 39.89
CA VAL A 30 -36.26 1.32 38.84
C VAL A 30 -36.04 1.94 37.46
N VAL A 31 -36.39 3.22 37.27
CA VAL A 31 -36.14 3.95 36.01
C VAL A 31 -34.64 4.09 35.76
N GLY A 32 -33.83 4.36 36.79
CA GLY A 32 -32.37 4.40 36.68
C GLY A 32 -31.77 3.04 36.30
N LEU A 33 -32.27 1.95 36.89
CA LEU A 33 -31.85 0.60 36.56
C LEU A 33 -32.23 0.21 35.12
N PHE A 34 -33.45 0.56 34.68
CA PHE A 34 -33.88 0.35 33.29
C PHE A 34 -33.13 1.24 32.29
N ALA A 35 -32.74 2.46 32.66
CA ALA A 35 -31.92 3.33 31.83
C ALA A 35 -30.49 2.80 31.68
N VAL A 36 -29.91 2.21 32.73
CA VAL A 36 -28.59 1.57 32.70
C VAL A 36 -28.63 0.26 31.91
N LEU A 37 -29.67 -0.57 32.08
CA LEU A 37 -29.82 -1.83 31.34
C LEU A 37 -30.19 -1.60 29.86
N GLY A 38 -31.09 -0.65 29.57
CA GLY A 38 -31.48 -0.29 28.20
C GLY A 38 -30.40 0.50 27.45
N GLY A 39 -29.74 1.45 28.13
CA GLY A 39 -28.60 2.19 27.58
C GLY A 39 -27.37 1.32 27.41
N GLY A 40 -27.10 0.39 28.34
CA GLY A 40 -26.04 -0.60 28.24
C GLY A 40 -26.24 -1.58 27.08
N ALA A 41 -27.46 -2.09 26.87
CA ALA A 41 -27.77 -2.96 25.75
C ALA A 41 -27.70 -2.24 24.39
N ALA A 42 -28.20 -1.00 24.29
CA ALA A 42 -28.14 -0.20 23.07
C ALA A 42 -26.70 0.22 22.71
N THR A 43 -25.90 0.61 23.71
CA THR A 43 -24.48 0.97 23.50
C THR A 43 -23.65 -0.26 23.21
N TYR A 44 -23.85 -1.39 23.91
CA TYR A 44 -23.19 -2.66 23.61
C TYR A 44 -23.57 -3.16 22.22
N PHE A 45 -24.85 -3.14 21.84
CA PHE A 45 -25.30 -3.55 20.52
C PHE A 45 -24.81 -2.61 19.40
N LEU A 46 -24.73 -1.30 19.62
CA LEU A 46 -24.16 -0.36 18.64
C LEU A 46 -22.63 -0.47 18.53
N PHE A 47 -21.92 -0.66 19.65
CA PHE A 47 -20.45 -0.83 19.67
C PHE A 47 -20.01 -2.20 19.15
N PHE A 48 -20.68 -3.29 19.53
CA PHE A 48 -20.33 -4.65 19.06
C PHE A 48 -20.85 -4.98 17.67
N ARG A 49 -21.85 -4.26 17.14
CA ARG A 49 -22.32 -4.43 15.75
C ARG A 49 -21.58 -3.57 14.73
N HIS A 50 -20.76 -2.62 15.17
CA HIS A 50 -19.81 -1.89 14.33
C HIS A 50 -18.39 -2.51 14.31
N GLY A 51 -18.14 -3.54 15.12
CA GLY A 51 -16.81 -4.17 15.22
C GLY A 51 -16.63 -5.43 14.36
N ALA A 52 -17.58 -5.77 13.48
CA ALA A 52 -17.58 -7.02 12.72
C ALA A 52 -17.74 -6.80 11.21
N GLU A 53 -17.17 -5.72 10.68
CA GLU A 53 -16.99 -5.54 9.25
C GLU A 53 -15.64 -4.86 8.98
N GLU A 54 -14.57 -5.48 9.48
CA GLU A 54 -13.30 -5.44 8.75
C GLU A 54 -13.51 -6.30 7.51
N VAL A 55 -14.17 -5.72 6.50
CA VAL A 55 -14.07 -6.19 5.13
C VAL A 55 -12.60 -6.12 4.81
N HIS A 56 -11.91 -7.26 4.94
CA HIS A 56 -10.67 -7.49 4.25
C HIS A 56 -10.96 -7.22 2.78
N ALA A 57 -10.70 -5.98 2.35
CA ALA A 57 -10.62 -5.65 0.95
C ALA A 57 -9.51 -6.54 0.41
N GLU A 58 -9.91 -7.66 -0.17
CA GLU A 58 -9.04 -8.58 -0.86
C GLU A 58 -8.32 -7.73 -1.90
N ALA A 59 -7.05 -7.46 -1.63
CA ALA A 59 -6.24 -6.63 -2.50
C ALA A 59 -6.36 -7.22 -3.91
N PRO A 60 -6.63 -6.40 -4.94
CA PRO A 60 -6.80 -6.92 -6.29
C PRO A 60 -5.60 -7.80 -6.62
N PRO A 61 -5.82 -8.95 -7.29
CA PRO A 61 -4.78 -9.93 -7.55
C PRO A 61 -3.58 -9.22 -8.20
N PRO A 62 -2.34 -9.54 -7.78
CA PRO A 62 -1.16 -8.85 -8.29
C PRO A 62 -1.15 -8.97 -9.80
N LYS A 63 -1.11 -7.81 -10.49
CA LYS A 63 -1.03 -7.78 -11.94
C LYS A 63 0.18 -8.61 -12.39
N PRO A 64 0.06 -9.39 -13.48
CA PRO A 64 1.18 -10.17 -13.97
C PRO A 64 2.35 -9.24 -14.33
N PRO A 65 3.60 -9.58 -13.97
CA PRO A 65 4.74 -8.79 -14.32
C PRO A 65 4.88 -8.72 -15.84
N SER A 66 5.30 -7.56 -16.33
CA SER A 66 5.57 -7.34 -17.75
C SER A 66 7.07 -7.30 -18.00
N PHE A 67 7.48 -7.61 -19.22
CA PHE A 67 8.89 -7.77 -19.56
C PHE A 67 9.27 -6.86 -20.73
N VAL A 68 10.43 -6.21 -20.61
CA VAL A 68 10.98 -5.33 -21.65
C VAL A 68 12.30 -5.88 -22.11
N GLU A 69 12.41 -6.20 -23.39
CA GLU A 69 13.66 -6.66 -23.97
C GLU A 69 14.64 -5.49 -24.10
N VAL A 70 15.87 -5.75 -23.68
CA VAL A 70 16.99 -4.83 -23.88
C VAL A 70 17.75 -5.31 -25.11
N PRO A 71 18.22 -4.41 -25.98
CA PRO A 71 19.06 -4.79 -27.11
C PRO A 71 20.24 -5.67 -26.69
N ASP A 72 20.54 -6.67 -27.51
CA ASP A 72 21.71 -7.53 -27.35
C ASP A 72 22.98 -6.68 -27.34
N MET A 73 23.89 -6.98 -26.40
CA MET A 73 25.14 -6.24 -26.27
C MET A 73 26.32 -7.19 -26.28
N MET A 74 27.39 -6.75 -26.92
CA MET A 74 28.71 -7.36 -26.85
C MET A 74 29.68 -6.30 -26.36
N VAL A 75 30.34 -6.57 -25.23
CA VAL A 75 31.30 -5.66 -24.61
C VAL A 75 32.61 -6.37 -24.35
N ASN A 76 33.70 -5.62 -24.34
CA ASN A 76 35.01 -6.10 -23.90
C ASN A 76 35.09 -6.07 -22.37
N LEU A 77 35.57 -7.14 -21.76
CA LEU A 77 35.85 -7.20 -20.33
C LEU A 77 37.19 -6.53 -20.02
N ALA A 78 37.31 -6.01 -18.79
CA ALA A 78 38.55 -5.49 -18.26
C ALA A 78 39.56 -6.63 -18.03
N GLY A 79 40.76 -6.48 -18.59
CA GLY A 79 41.87 -7.43 -18.47
C GLY A 79 43.18 -6.74 -18.10
N ALA A 80 44.17 -7.51 -17.68
CA ALA A 80 45.50 -6.97 -17.40
C ALA A 80 46.24 -6.63 -18.71
N PRO A 81 47.20 -5.67 -18.69
CA PRO A 81 48.04 -5.40 -19.85
C PRO A 81 48.75 -6.66 -20.35
N GLY A 82 48.54 -7.02 -21.62
CA GLY A 82 49.12 -8.21 -22.24
C GLY A 82 48.24 -9.47 -22.20
N GLU A 83 47.10 -9.45 -21.52
CA GLU A 83 46.11 -10.54 -21.59
C GLU A 83 45.26 -10.44 -22.87
N ARG A 84 44.72 -11.59 -23.30
CA ARG A 84 43.75 -11.64 -24.40
C ARG A 84 42.48 -10.91 -23.96
N VAL A 85 42.02 -9.98 -24.81
CA VAL A 85 40.72 -9.32 -24.63
C VAL A 85 39.62 -10.37 -24.68
N GLN A 86 38.86 -10.46 -23.59
CA GLN A 86 37.68 -11.31 -23.51
C GLN A 86 36.43 -10.49 -23.81
N TYR A 87 35.48 -11.10 -24.50
CA TYR A 87 34.22 -10.47 -24.88
C TYR A 87 33.08 -11.10 -24.11
N LEU A 88 32.21 -10.25 -23.59
CA LEU A 88 30.96 -10.64 -22.94
C LEU A 88 29.81 -10.32 -23.90
N LYS A 89 29.11 -11.36 -24.36
CA LYS A 89 27.82 -11.24 -25.05
C LYS A 89 26.70 -11.51 -24.07
N VAL A 90 25.76 -10.57 -23.96
CA VAL A 90 24.62 -10.67 -23.05
C VAL A 90 23.30 -10.35 -23.74
N LYS A 91 22.26 -11.08 -23.33
CA LYS A 91 20.87 -10.78 -23.63
C LYS A 91 20.13 -10.53 -22.32
N LEU A 92 19.56 -9.35 -22.18
CA LEU A 92 18.94 -8.89 -20.93
C LEU A 92 17.46 -8.58 -21.14
N VAL A 93 16.69 -8.75 -20.07
CA VAL A 93 15.28 -8.36 -20.01
C VAL A 93 15.03 -7.66 -18.69
N LEU A 94 14.30 -6.55 -18.75
CA LEU A 94 13.83 -5.83 -17.56
C LEU A 94 12.46 -6.37 -17.17
N GLU A 95 12.31 -6.78 -15.92
CA GLU A 95 11.02 -7.10 -15.32
C GLU A 95 10.41 -5.82 -14.73
N VAL A 96 9.16 -5.51 -15.08
CA VAL A 96 8.40 -4.36 -14.59
C VAL A 96 7.05 -4.82 -14.02
N LYS A 97 6.44 -4.00 -13.18
CA LYS A 97 5.20 -4.36 -12.48
C LYS A 97 3.99 -4.44 -13.41
N GLU A 98 3.95 -3.59 -14.43
CA GLU A 98 2.82 -3.52 -15.36
C GLU A 98 3.21 -3.01 -16.74
N GLU A 99 2.36 -3.31 -17.73
CA GLU A 99 2.57 -2.99 -19.13
C GLU A 99 2.71 -1.49 -19.39
N LYS A 100 2.00 -0.64 -18.64
CA LYS A 100 2.11 0.82 -18.75
C LYS A 100 3.54 1.33 -18.50
N GLN A 101 4.30 0.67 -17.63
CA GLN A 101 5.70 1.03 -17.39
C GLN A 101 6.59 0.67 -18.58
N VAL A 102 6.24 -0.38 -19.33
CA VAL A 102 6.97 -0.76 -20.54
C VAL A 102 6.99 0.40 -21.54
N GLU A 103 5.84 1.03 -21.77
CA GLU A 103 5.73 2.18 -22.68
C GLU A 103 6.50 3.39 -22.17
N ALA A 104 6.53 3.62 -20.85
CA ALA A 104 7.28 4.72 -20.25
C ALA A 104 8.81 4.50 -20.30
N ILE A 105 9.27 3.24 -20.25
CA ILE A 105 10.69 2.89 -20.22
C ILE A 105 11.28 2.81 -21.63
N LYS A 106 10.50 2.39 -22.64
CA LYS A 106 10.95 2.27 -24.05
C LYS A 106 11.74 3.50 -24.55
N PRO A 107 11.32 4.76 -24.36
CA PRO A 107 12.08 5.93 -24.79
C PRO A 107 13.43 6.10 -24.06
N SER A 108 13.56 5.55 -22.85
CA SER A 108 14.80 5.60 -22.06
C SER A 108 15.73 4.41 -22.33
N MET A 109 15.39 3.50 -23.25
CA MET A 109 16.23 2.36 -23.60
C MET A 109 17.67 2.73 -23.99
N PRO A 110 17.94 3.78 -24.79
CA PRO A 110 19.30 4.18 -25.12
C PRO A 110 20.17 4.49 -23.88
N ARG A 111 19.56 5.10 -22.85
CA ARG A 111 20.22 5.41 -21.58
C ARG A 111 20.45 4.16 -20.73
N VAL A 112 19.52 3.21 -20.73
CA VAL A 112 19.70 1.90 -20.08
C VAL A 112 20.85 1.14 -20.73
N THR A 113 20.90 1.08 -22.06
CA THR A 113 21.97 0.39 -22.78
C THR A 113 23.33 1.03 -22.56
N ASP A 114 23.42 2.36 -22.50
CA ASP A 114 24.67 3.07 -22.23
C ASP A 114 25.24 2.76 -20.83
N ILE A 115 24.38 2.77 -19.80
CA ILE A 115 24.76 2.43 -18.43
C ILE A 115 25.24 0.98 -18.34
N PHE A 116 24.54 0.06 -19.00
CA PHE A 116 24.93 -1.33 -19.05
C PHE A 116 26.27 -1.52 -19.77
N GLN A 117 26.47 -0.89 -20.93
CA GLN A 117 27.74 -1.01 -21.65
C GLN A 117 28.91 -0.48 -20.82
N SER A 118 28.74 0.69 -20.20
CA SER A 118 29.77 1.29 -19.36
C SER A 118 30.14 0.39 -18.18
N TYR A 119 29.13 -0.11 -17.44
CA TYR A 119 29.36 -0.97 -16.28
C TYR A 119 29.91 -2.34 -16.66
N LEU A 120 29.37 -2.99 -17.70
CA LEU A 120 29.79 -4.33 -18.10
C LEU A 120 31.24 -4.32 -18.65
N ARG A 121 31.71 -3.22 -19.23
CA ARG A 121 33.10 -3.07 -19.70
C ARG A 121 34.11 -3.02 -18.55
N GLU A 122 33.71 -2.56 -17.38
CA GLU A 122 34.56 -2.50 -16.18
C GLU A 122 34.73 -3.86 -15.50
N LEU A 123 33.88 -4.83 -15.84
CA LEU A 123 33.90 -6.17 -15.24
C LEU A 123 35.11 -6.96 -15.71
N ARG A 124 35.66 -7.75 -14.78
CA ARG A 124 36.70 -8.73 -15.07
C ARG A 124 36.07 -10.11 -15.30
N PRO A 125 36.73 -11.00 -16.05
CA PRO A 125 36.30 -12.38 -16.22
C PRO A 125 36.03 -13.10 -14.88
N GLY A 126 36.83 -12.80 -13.85
CA GLY A 126 36.66 -13.35 -12.51
C GLY A 126 35.37 -12.95 -11.81
N ASP A 127 34.80 -11.78 -12.13
CA ASP A 127 33.57 -11.27 -11.51
C ASP A 127 32.32 -12.00 -12.00
N LEU A 128 32.42 -12.61 -13.19
CA LEU A 128 31.34 -13.35 -13.84
C LEU A 128 31.37 -14.84 -13.55
N ASN A 129 32.40 -15.32 -12.85
CA ASN A 129 32.58 -16.73 -12.58
C ASN A 129 31.61 -17.23 -11.50
N GLY A 130 30.91 -18.32 -11.83
CA GLY A 130 29.98 -18.98 -10.92
C GLY A 130 28.65 -18.24 -10.73
N SER A 131 27.74 -18.87 -9.98
CA SER A 131 26.39 -18.35 -9.74
C SER A 131 26.37 -17.07 -8.89
N ALA A 132 27.29 -16.96 -7.93
CA ALA A 132 27.38 -15.80 -7.05
C ALA A 132 27.78 -14.52 -7.80
N GLY A 133 28.70 -14.62 -8.76
CA GLY A 133 29.12 -13.49 -9.59
C GLY A 133 27.97 -12.94 -10.43
N LEU A 134 27.27 -13.82 -11.14
CA LEU A 134 26.09 -13.45 -11.94
C LEU A 134 24.94 -12.89 -11.08
N PHE A 135 24.75 -13.40 -9.86
CA PHE A 135 23.76 -12.85 -8.94
C PHE A 135 24.09 -11.42 -8.53
N ARG A 136 25.33 -11.14 -8.13
CA ARG A 136 25.78 -9.77 -7.81
C ARG A 136 25.63 -8.84 -9.00
N LEU A 137 25.96 -9.34 -10.20
CA LEU A 137 25.80 -8.58 -11.43
C LEU A 137 24.33 -8.19 -11.66
N LYS A 138 23.38 -9.13 -11.49
CA LYS A 138 21.94 -8.85 -11.58
C LYS A 138 21.52 -7.73 -10.63
N GLU A 139 21.94 -7.80 -9.37
CA GLU A 139 21.58 -6.79 -8.37
C GLU A 139 22.14 -5.42 -8.73
N GLU A 140 23.40 -5.34 -9.11
CA GLU A 140 24.06 -4.08 -9.47
C GLU A 140 23.43 -3.43 -10.72
N LEU A 141 23.15 -4.23 -11.76
CA LEU A 141 22.44 -3.74 -12.95
C LEU A 141 21.03 -3.22 -12.58
N THR A 142 20.31 -3.94 -11.73
CA THR A 142 18.96 -3.55 -11.31
C THR A 142 18.98 -2.22 -10.55
N LYS A 143 19.91 -2.05 -9.61
CA LYS A 143 20.10 -0.80 -8.87
C LYS A 143 20.40 0.37 -9.80
N ARG A 144 21.36 0.21 -10.71
CA ARG A 144 21.80 1.28 -11.64
C ARG A 144 20.67 1.72 -12.57
N VAL A 145 19.89 0.77 -13.08
CA VAL A 145 18.74 1.08 -13.93
C VAL A 145 17.63 1.80 -13.16
N ASN A 146 17.33 1.38 -11.94
CA ASN A 146 16.33 2.04 -11.12
C ASN A 146 16.69 3.50 -10.79
N VAL A 147 17.97 3.80 -10.60
CA VAL A 147 18.44 5.18 -10.44
C VAL A 147 18.23 5.98 -11.74
N ALA A 148 18.52 5.39 -12.89
CA ALA A 148 18.45 6.08 -14.18
C ALA A 148 17.03 6.25 -14.73
N LEU A 149 16.10 5.38 -14.33
CA LEU A 149 14.71 5.37 -14.80
C LEU A 149 13.75 6.11 -13.87
N ALA A 150 14.22 6.64 -12.73
CA ALA A 150 13.39 7.40 -11.79
C ALA A 150 12.55 8.48 -12.52
N PRO A 151 11.23 8.56 -12.25
CA PRO A 151 10.48 7.89 -11.17
C PRO A 151 10.03 6.46 -11.49
N ASN A 152 10.25 5.94 -12.69
CA ASN A 152 9.91 4.56 -13.04
C ASN A 152 10.87 3.58 -12.36
N GLN A 153 10.34 2.42 -11.97
CA GLN A 153 11.10 1.36 -11.32
C GLN A 153 10.86 0.02 -12.02
N ILE A 154 11.95 -0.73 -12.14
CA ILE A 154 12.00 -2.13 -12.54
C ILE A 154 12.10 -3.01 -11.29
N ASN A 155 11.57 -4.22 -11.35
CA ASN A 155 11.68 -5.21 -10.30
C ASN A 155 13.07 -5.88 -10.32
N ALA A 156 13.49 -6.32 -11.51
CA ALA A 156 14.71 -7.09 -11.69
C ALA A 156 15.25 -6.99 -13.11
N VAL A 157 16.56 -7.17 -13.26
CA VAL A 157 17.22 -7.48 -14.54
C VAL A 157 17.40 -8.98 -14.64
N LEU A 158 16.88 -9.56 -15.72
CA LEU A 158 16.94 -10.97 -16.04
C LEU A 158 17.94 -11.21 -17.17
N PHE A 159 18.72 -12.28 -17.05
CA PHE A 159 19.65 -12.73 -18.07
C PHE A 159 19.01 -13.85 -18.88
N LYS A 160 18.81 -13.62 -20.18
CA LYS A 160 18.40 -14.66 -21.14
C LYS A 160 19.59 -15.48 -21.62
N GLU A 161 20.72 -14.82 -21.86
CA GLU A 161 21.93 -15.43 -22.40
C GLU A 161 23.16 -14.68 -21.87
N VAL A 162 24.19 -15.43 -21.50
CA VAL A 162 25.50 -14.91 -21.08
C VAL A 162 26.57 -15.81 -21.69
N ILE A 163 27.44 -15.24 -22.51
CA ILE A 163 28.55 -15.95 -23.14
C ILE A 163 29.81 -15.10 -22.97
N ILE A 164 30.88 -15.73 -22.50
CA ILE A 164 32.22 -15.14 -22.39
C ILE A 164 33.10 -15.81 -23.46
N GLN A 165 33.82 -15.01 -24.26
CA GLN A 165 34.65 -15.46 -25.39
C GLN A 165 36.08 -14.92 -25.31
#